data_AF-A0A3D0CV22-F1
#
_entry.id   AF-A0A3D0CV22-F1
#
_cell.length_a   1.000
_cell.length_b   1.000
_cell.length_c   1.000
_cell.angle_alpha   90.00
_cell.angle_beta   90.00
_cell.angle_gamma   90.00
#
_symmetry.space_group_name_H-M   'P 1'
#
loop_
_entity.id
_entity.type
_entity.pdbx_description
1 polymer ?
#
loop_
_entity_poly.entity_id
_entity_poly.type
_entity_poly.pdbx_seq_one_letter_code
_entity_poly.pdbx_strand_id
1 'polypeptide(L)'
;MLRRMFIPLLTALVLISLLLNIFLLSRILRLQAGLSRIAVATGTTLDAVALQLEATATEKLDFTVPISETIPIQAEIALNETFQVPIKTDIPIDTTVRLPVDLGLFGQTTLTLPIQTSVPIDLEVPVTLNRRVPVRTTVPLQLKVPVTIDIASTPLADRLREWAELVRSFRANLGP
;
A
#
# COMPACT_ATOMS: atom_id res chain seq x y z
N MET A 1 35.76 -85.28 50.61
CA MET A 1 36.28 -83.90 50.45
C MET A 1 35.34 -83.00 49.63
N LEU A 2 34.69 -83.50 48.58
CA LEU A 2 33.79 -82.73 47.70
C LEU A 2 32.58 -82.05 48.40
N ARG A 3 32.01 -82.68 49.44
CA ARG A 3 30.82 -82.19 50.16
C ARG A 3 31.07 -80.97 51.07
N ARG A 4 32.33 -80.72 51.47
CA ARG A 4 32.72 -79.58 52.34
C ARG A 4 32.89 -78.27 51.56
N MET A 5 33.20 -78.34 50.27
CA MET A 5 33.29 -77.19 49.36
C MET A 5 31.94 -76.80 48.71
N PHE A 6 30.93 -77.68 48.78
CA PHE A 6 29.66 -77.48 48.08
C PHE A 6 28.76 -76.43 48.75
N ILE A 7 28.72 -76.42 50.09
CA ILE A 7 27.94 -75.45 50.88
C ILE A 7 28.43 -74.01 50.67
N PRO A 8 29.74 -73.69 50.80
CA PRO A 8 30.20 -72.31 50.56
C PRO A 8 30.04 -71.87 49.11
N LEU A 9 30.10 -72.79 48.15
CA LEU A 9 29.84 -72.49 46.74
C LEU A 9 28.37 -72.11 46.52
N LEU A 10 27.44 -72.84 47.13
CA LEU A 10 26.01 -72.57 47.01
C LEU A 10 25.62 -71.29 47.75
N THR A 11 26.19 -71.01 48.93
CA THR A 11 25.95 -69.73 49.63
C THR A 11 26.54 -68.55 48.86
N ALA A 12 27.73 -68.69 48.27
CA ALA A 12 28.31 -67.67 47.40
C ALA A 12 27.42 -67.40 46.17
N LEU A 13 26.90 -68.46 45.53
CA LEU A 13 25.98 -68.35 44.39
C LEU A 13 24.68 -67.61 44.79
N VAL A 14 24.10 -67.94 45.94
CA VAL A 14 22.89 -67.28 46.46
C VAL A 14 23.15 -65.81 46.77
N LEU A 15 24.30 -65.47 47.38
CA LEU A 15 24.67 -64.08 47.67
C LEU A 15 24.88 -63.27 46.38
N ILE A 16 25.54 -63.85 45.38
CA ILE A 16 25.72 -63.23 44.07
C ILE A 16 24.36 -63.00 43.39
N SER A 17 23.46 -63.98 43.44
CA SER A 17 22.10 -63.85 42.89
C SER A 17 21.29 -62.78 43.61
N LEU A 18 21.36 -62.71 44.95
CA LEU A 18 20.70 -61.68 45.75
C LEU A 18 21.23 -60.28 45.41
N LEU A 19 22.55 -60.11 45.34
CA LEU A 19 23.18 -58.83 44.97
C LEU A 19 22.78 -58.40 43.56
N LEU A 20 22.75 -59.33 42.61
CA LEU A 20 22.31 -59.06 41.24
C LEU A 20 20.84 -58.62 41.21
N ASN A 21 19.97 -59.30 41.94
CA ASN A 21 18.56 -58.92 42.06
C ASN A 21 18.38 -57.54 42.69
N ILE A 22 19.09 -57.23 43.78
CA ILE A 22 19.06 -55.91 44.43
C ILE A 22 19.56 -54.82 43.47
N PHE A 23 20.63 -55.10 42.73
CA PHE A 23 21.17 -54.19 41.72
C PHE A 23 20.14 -53.94 40.61
N LEU A 24 19.50 -54.98 40.08
CA LEU A 24 18.45 -54.86 39.06
C LEU A 24 17.25 -54.06 39.59
N LEU A 25 16.78 -54.34 40.80
CA LEU A 25 15.70 -53.59 41.44
C LEU A 25 16.05 -52.10 41.58
N SER A 26 17.28 -51.81 42.00
CA SER A 26 17.79 -50.45 42.14
C SER A 26 17.86 -49.73 40.80
N ARG A 27 18.24 -50.43 39.72
CA ARG A 27 18.22 -49.87 38.35
C ARG A 27 16.80 -49.51 37.93
N ILE A 28 15.82 -50.40 38.16
CA ILE A 28 14.41 -50.17 37.79
C ILE A 28 13.82 -48.98 38.57
N LEU A 29 14.05 -48.90 39.88
CA LEU A 29 13.55 -47.79 40.71
C LEU A 29 14.14 -46.44 40.28
N ARG A 30 15.44 -46.40 39.95
CA ARG A 30 16.08 -45.18 39.42
C ARG A 30 15.53 -44.78 38.06
N LEU A 31 15.26 -45.75 37.18
CA LEU A 31 14.66 -45.50 35.87
C LEU A 31 13.22 -44.97 36.00
N GLN A 32 12.40 -45.59 36.84
CA GLN A 32 11.02 -45.13 37.09
C GLN A 32 10.99 -43.72 37.67
N ALA A 33 11.87 -43.41 38.64
CA ALA A 33 11.98 -42.07 39.22
C ALA A 33 12.51 -41.03 38.21
N GLY A 34 13.32 -41.45 37.23
CA GLY A 34 13.76 -40.58 36.14
C GLY A 34 12.63 -40.28 35.15
N LEU A 35 11.87 -41.30 34.77
CA LEU A 35 10.75 -41.19 33.83
C LEU A 35 9.61 -40.33 34.38
N SER A 36 9.25 -40.47 35.66
CA SER A 36 8.21 -39.64 36.28
C SER A 36 8.58 -38.16 36.31
N ARG A 37 9.85 -37.83 36.56
CA ARG A 37 10.34 -36.43 36.51
C ARG A 37 10.24 -35.85 35.11
N ILE A 38 10.57 -36.65 34.09
CA ILE A 38 10.46 -36.23 32.69
C ILE A 38 8.98 -36.04 32.30
N ALA A 39 8.10 -36.95 32.72
CA ALA A 39 6.66 -36.84 32.47
C ALA A 39 6.08 -35.55 33.07
N VAL A 40 6.38 -35.26 34.34
CA VAL A 40 5.93 -34.03 35.01
C VAL A 40 6.51 -32.78 34.34
N ALA A 41 7.82 -32.76 34.04
CA ALA A 41 8.45 -31.62 33.36
C ALA A 41 7.86 -31.38 31.97
N THR A 42 7.53 -32.45 31.24
CA THR A 42 6.90 -32.34 29.92
C THR A 42 5.45 -31.85 30.05
N GLY A 43 4.69 -32.38 31.01
CA GLY A 43 3.31 -31.96 31.27
C GLY A 43 3.20 -30.48 31.57
N THR A 44 4.06 -29.95 32.45
CA THR A 44 4.05 -28.51 32.78
C THR A 44 4.41 -27.62 31.59
N THR A 45 5.36 -28.05 30.75
CA THR A 45 5.70 -27.31 29.52
C THR A 45 4.54 -27.29 28.53
N LEU A 46 3.82 -28.41 28.37
CA LEU A 46 2.66 -28.50 27.48
C LEU A 46 1.50 -27.64 27.99
N ASP A 47 1.25 -27.62 29.30
CA ASP A 47 0.24 -26.75 29.88
C ASP A 47 0.58 -25.27 29.69
N ALA A 48 1.85 -24.90 29.84
CA ALA A 48 2.31 -23.54 29.55
C ALA A 48 2.11 -23.16 28.08
N VAL A 49 2.39 -24.08 27.14
CA VAL A 49 2.14 -23.86 25.71
C VAL A 49 0.65 -23.69 25.41
N ALA A 50 -0.22 -24.53 25.99
CA ALA A 50 -1.66 -24.41 25.80
C ALA A 50 -2.20 -23.06 26.31
N LEU A 51 -1.75 -22.60 27.47
CA LEU A 51 -2.10 -21.28 28.01
C LEU A 51 -1.60 -20.14 27.12
N GLN A 52 -0.36 -20.25 26.63
CA GLN A 52 0.21 -19.24 25.73
C GLN A 52 -0.59 -19.11 24.44
N LEU A 53 -0.99 -20.24 23.85
CA LEU A 53 -1.80 -20.25 22.62
C LEU A 53 -3.16 -19.58 22.83
N GLU A 54 -3.82 -19.83 23.97
CA GLU A 54 -5.08 -19.15 24.31
C GLU A 54 -4.90 -17.66 24.57
N ALA A 55 -3.82 -17.26 25.24
CA ALA A 55 -3.51 -15.86 25.46
C ALA A 55 -3.29 -15.13 24.12
N THR A 56 -2.48 -15.72 23.22
CA THR A 56 -2.25 -15.20 21.87
C THR A 56 -3.53 -15.13 21.04
N ALA A 57 -4.49 -16.05 21.25
CA ALA A 57 -5.78 -16.00 20.55
C ALA A 57 -6.64 -14.77 20.92
N THR A 58 -6.29 -14.04 21.99
CA THR A 58 -6.98 -12.82 22.44
C THR A 58 -6.15 -11.55 22.29
N GLU A 59 -4.96 -11.65 21.72
CA GLU A 59 -4.04 -10.53 21.57
C GLU A 59 -4.40 -9.66 20.36
N LYS A 60 -3.92 -8.41 20.36
CA LYS A 60 -4.05 -7.48 19.24
C LYS A 60 -2.73 -7.33 18.52
N LEU A 61 -2.78 -7.31 17.19
CA LEU A 61 -1.62 -7.17 16.34
C LEU A 61 -1.65 -5.79 15.66
N ASP A 62 -0.66 -4.97 15.98
CA ASP A 62 -0.53 -3.61 15.46
C ASP A 62 0.57 -3.54 14.39
N PHE A 63 0.23 -3.05 13.21
CA PHE A 63 1.19 -2.81 12.14
C PHE A 63 0.83 -1.58 11.33
N THR A 64 1.83 -0.99 10.69
CA THR A 64 1.66 0.18 9.83
C THR A 64 1.85 -0.24 8.38
N VAL A 65 0.81 -0.05 7.56
CA VAL A 65 0.89 -0.32 6.12
C VAL A 65 1.26 0.98 5.40
N PRO A 66 2.42 1.04 4.72
CA PRO A 66 2.76 2.17 3.86
C PRO A 66 2.03 2.04 2.53
N ILE A 67 1.30 3.08 2.15
CA ILE A 67 0.68 3.22 0.82
C ILE A 67 1.40 4.33 0.08
N SER A 68 1.94 3.99 -1.09
CA SER A 68 2.64 4.91 -1.99
C SER A 68 1.98 4.84 -3.36
N GLU A 69 1.22 5.86 -3.71
CA GLU A 69 0.52 5.95 -4.99
C GLU A 69 0.83 7.27 -5.69
N THR A 70 0.73 7.29 -7.01
CA THR A 70 0.90 8.50 -7.81
C THR A 70 -0.40 8.76 -8.56
N ILE A 71 -1.04 9.88 -8.26
CA ILE A 71 -2.32 10.25 -8.88
C ILE A 71 -2.02 11.18 -10.07
N PRO A 72 -2.30 10.76 -11.32
CA PRO A 72 -2.15 11.63 -12.49
C PRO A 72 -3.32 12.59 -12.56
N ILE A 73 -3.04 13.89 -12.68
CA ILE A 73 -4.02 14.93 -12.92
C ILE A 73 -3.84 15.42 -14.35
N GLN A 74 -4.90 15.31 -15.14
CA GLN A 74 -4.98 15.82 -16.51
C GLN A 74 -6.14 16.81 -16.58
N ALA A 75 -5.82 18.06 -16.91
CA ALA A 75 -6.81 19.11 -17.10
C ALA A 75 -6.51 19.86 -18.40
N GLU A 76 -7.54 20.42 -19.00
CA GLU A 76 -7.43 21.26 -20.19
C GLU A 76 -8.07 22.61 -19.87
N ILE A 77 -7.26 23.68 -19.92
CA ILE A 77 -7.72 25.05 -19.66
C ILE A 77 -8.00 25.70 -21.00
N ALA A 78 -9.24 26.13 -21.23
CA ALA A 78 -9.62 26.91 -22.40
C ALA A 78 -9.46 28.40 -22.12
N LEU A 79 -8.64 29.08 -22.91
CA LEU A 79 -8.53 30.54 -22.92
C LEU A 79 -9.20 31.08 -24.17
N ASN A 80 -10.22 31.92 -23.98
CA ASN A 80 -10.93 32.62 -25.04
C ASN A 80 -10.81 34.12 -24.76
N GLU A 81 -10.00 34.81 -25.56
CA GLU A 81 -9.81 36.25 -25.47
C GLU A 81 -10.25 36.91 -26.76
N THR A 82 -10.91 38.06 -26.67
CA THR A 82 -11.29 38.88 -27.82
C THR A 82 -10.72 40.28 -27.60
N PHE A 83 -10.00 40.79 -28.59
CA PHE A 83 -9.47 42.16 -28.57
C PHE A 83 -9.81 42.87 -29.87
N GLN A 84 -10.02 44.18 -29.78
CA GLN A 84 -10.29 45.04 -30.93
C GLN A 84 -8.98 45.64 -31.43
N VAL A 85 -8.70 45.48 -32.72
CA VAL A 85 -7.56 46.15 -33.37
C VAL A 85 -8.10 47.36 -34.15
N PRO A 86 -7.79 48.59 -33.73
CA PRO A 86 -8.20 49.78 -34.46
C PRO A 86 -7.30 49.98 -35.69
N ILE A 87 -7.91 50.14 -36.86
CA ILE A 87 -7.27 50.47 -38.12
C ILE A 87 -7.73 51.86 -38.54
N LYS A 88 -6.81 52.82 -38.52
CA LYS A 88 -7.06 54.19 -38.95
C LYS A 88 -6.19 54.51 -40.16
N THR A 89 -6.82 54.81 -41.28
CA THR A 89 -6.11 55.15 -42.52
C THR A 89 -6.89 56.18 -43.32
N ASP A 90 -6.19 57.08 -44.01
CA ASP A 90 -6.79 58.07 -44.89
C ASP A 90 -6.49 57.67 -46.33
N ILE A 91 -7.54 57.50 -47.14
CA ILE A 91 -7.38 57.24 -48.58
C ILE A 91 -7.49 58.57 -49.32
N PRO A 92 -6.41 59.06 -49.95
CA PRO A 92 -6.47 60.25 -50.78
C PRO A 92 -7.13 59.92 -52.12
N ILE A 93 -8.08 60.76 -52.51
CA ILE A 93 -8.73 60.77 -53.82
C ILE A 93 -8.26 62.04 -54.53
N ASP A 94 -7.49 61.86 -55.59
CA ASP A 94 -7.12 62.93 -56.52
C ASP A 94 -7.74 62.63 -57.87
N THR A 95 -8.69 63.46 -58.28
CA THR A 95 -9.35 63.35 -59.59
C THR A 95 -9.51 64.72 -60.22
N THR A 96 -9.52 64.77 -61.54
CA THR A 96 -9.66 66.01 -62.29
C THR A 96 -10.93 65.96 -63.12
N VAL A 97 -11.86 66.89 -62.87
CA VAL A 97 -13.11 67.00 -63.62
C VAL A 97 -12.98 68.13 -64.64
N ARG A 98 -13.37 67.85 -65.88
CA ARG A 98 -13.42 68.84 -66.97
C ARG A 98 -14.87 69.20 -67.25
N LEU A 99 -15.23 70.47 -67.01
CA LEU A 99 -16.57 70.99 -67.26
C LEU A 99 -16.55 71.94 -68.46
N PRO A 100 -17.28 71.65 -69.54
CA PRO A 100 -17.49 72.61 -70.61
C PRO A 100 -18.43 73.72 -70.11
N VAL A 101 -18.02 74.97 -70.29
CA VAL A 101 -18.79 76.18 -69.95
C VAL A 101 -19.04 76.96 -71.23
N ASP A 102 -20.31 77.22 -71.51
CA ASP A 102 -20.75 78.02 -72.66
C ASP A 102 -20.88 79.50 -72.24
N LEU A 103 -20.12 80.39 -72.89
CA LEU A 103 -20.13 81.83 -72.62
C LEU A 103 -20.95 82.61 -73.66
N GLY A 104 -21.83 81.94 -74.41
CA GLY A 104 -22.71 82.58 -75.38
C GLY A 104 -21.94 83.15 -76.58
N LEU A 105 -22.09 84.45 -76.85
CA LEU A 105 -21.45 85.11 -78.02
C LEU A 105 -19.91 85.07 -78.01
N PHE A 106 -19.28 84.63 -76.91
CA PHE A 106 -17.82 84.55 -76.73
C PHE A 106 -17.23 83.13 -76.83
N GLY A 107 -18.04 82.10 -77.14
CA GLY A 107 -17.58 80.72 -77.39
C GLY A 107 -17.59 79.78 -76.17
N GLN A 108 -17.19 78.52 -76.38
CA GLN A 108 -17.10 77.50 -75.32
C GLN A 108 -15.69 77.42 -74.74
N THR A 109 -15.59 77.29 -73.42
CA THR A 109 -14.33 77.05 -72.72
C THR A 109 -14.44 75.81 -71.85
N THR A 110 -13.33 75.12 -71.58
CA THR A 110 -13.32 73.96 -70.67
C THR A 110 -12.61 74.33 -69.38
N LEU A 111 -13.37 74.32 -68.28
CA LEU A 111 -12.84 74.51 -66.95
C LEU A 111 -12.31 73.17 -66.43
N THR A 112 -11.07 73.13 -65.98
CA THR A 112 -10.47 71.94 -65.36
C THR A 112 -10.41 72.18 -63.86
N LEU A 113 -11.11 71.35 -63.09
CA LEU A 113 -11.18 71.44 -61.63
C LEU A 113 -10.51 70.21 -61.01
N PRO A 114 -9.40 70.37 -60.28
CA PRO A 114 -8.85 69.29 -59.47
C PRO A 114 -9.69 69.14 -58.20
N ILE A 115 -10.08 67.90 -57.90
CA ILE A 115 -10.75 67.50 -56.67
C ILE A 115 -9.77 66.65 -55.90
N GLN A 116 -9.24 67.21 -54.81
CA GLN A 116 -8.42 66.51 -53.84
C GLN A 116 -9.23 66.38 -52.55
N THR A 117 -9.54 65.17 -52.17
CA THR A 117 -10.25 64.88 -50.92
C THR A 117 -9.65 63.64 -50.28
N SER A 118 -9.72 63.54 -48.96
CA SER A 118 -9.27 62.37 -48.21
C SER A 118 -10.47 61.75 -47.51
N VAL A 119 -10.62 60.45 -47.66
CA VAL A 119 -11.66 59.71 -46.94
C VAL A 119 -11.00 58.99 -45.75
N PRO A 120 -11.31 59.39 -44.50
CA PRO A 120 -10.84 58.68 -43.33
C PRO A 120 -11.60 57.36 -43.17
N ILE A 121 -10.86 56.29 -42.95
CA ILE A 121 -11.38 54.96 -42.58
C ILE A 121 -10.97 54.71 -41.14
N ASP A 122 -11.97 54.50 -40.28
CA ASP A 122 -11.80 54.05 -38.90
C ASP A 122 -12.54 52.71 -38.76
N LEU A 123 -11.78 51.63 -38.66
CA LEU A 123 -12.33 50.27 -38.57
C LEU A 123 -11.83 49.60 -37.29
N GLU A 124 -12.74 49.00 -36.54
CA GLU A 124 -12.40 48.11 -35.43
C GLU A 124 -12.55 46.66 -35.90
N VAL A 125 -11.44 45.92 -35.94
CA VAL A 125 -11.45 44.51 -36.32
C VAL A 125 -11.38 43.64 -35.06
N PRO A 126 -12.40 42.82 -34.78
CA PRO A 126 -12.37 41.88 -33.66
C PRO A 126 -11.46 40.70 -34.00
N VAL A 127 -10.46 40.46 -33.16
CA VAL A 127 -9.60 39.29 -33.23
C VAL A 127 -9.94 38.38 -32.05
N THR A 128 -10.28 37.12 -32.35
CA THR A 128 -10.57 36.10 -31.34
C THR A 128 -9.41 35.13 -31.23
N LEU A 129 -8.95 34.89 -30.00
CA LEU A 129 -7.91 33.91 -29.70
C LEU A 129 -8.52 32.79 -28.85
N ASN A 130 -8.60 31.61 -29.43
CA ASN A 130 -9.06 30.39 -28.76
C ASN A 130 -7.88 29.45 -28.61
N ARG A 131 -7.42 29.23 -27.37
CA ARG A 131 -6.30 28.32 -27.07
C ARG A 131 -6.71 27.32 -25.99
N ARG A 132 -6.21 26.09 -26.13
CA ARG A 132 -6.34 25.06 -25.10
C ARG A 132 -4.96 24.71 -24.57
N VAL A 133 -4.79 24.80 -23.26
CA VAL A 133 -3.52 24.51 -22.59
C VAL A 133 -3.69 23.22 -21.79
N PRO A 134 -2.98 22.13 -22.15
CA PRO A 134 -3.01 20.89 -21.39
C PRO A 134 -2.12 21.02 -20.15
N VAL A 135 -2.68 20.72 -18.98
CA VAL A 135 -1.95 20.61 -17.72
C VAL A 135 -1.87 19.13 -17.36
N ARG A 136 -0.63 18.62 -17.26
CA ARG A 136 -0.34 17.24 -16.82
C ARG A 136 0.58 17.31 -15.62
N THR A 137 0.10 16.84 -14.48
CA THR A 137 0.92 16.76 -13.26
C THR A 137 0.64 15.45 -12.54
N THR A 138 1.57 15.06 -11.68
CA THR A 138 1.47 13.87 -10.85
C THR A 138 1.66 14.26 -9.40
N VAL A 139 0.70 13.90 -8.55
CA VAL A 139 0.80 14.14 -7.11
C VAL A 139 1.21 12.83 -6.44
N PRO A 140 2.36 12.79 -5.74
CA PRO A 140 2.74 11.63 -4.95
C PRO A 140 1.92 11.61 -3.64
N LEU A 141 1.23 10.50 -3.40
CA LEU A 141 0.49 10.24 -2.17
C LEU A 141 1.28 9.22 -1.34
N GLN A 142 1.68 9.63 -0.14
CA GLN A 142 2.38 8.78 0.84
C GLN A 142 1.56 8.76 2.13
N LEU A 143 0.95 7.62 2.42
CA LEU A 143 0.12 7.42 3.60
C LEU A 143 0.69 6.29 4.45
N LYS A 144 0.66 6.47 5.77
CA LYS A 144 0.95 5.42 6.73
C LYS A 144 -0.35 5.12 7.46
N VAL A 145 -0.97 4.00 7.11
CA VAL A 145 -2.24 3.59 7.72
C VAL A 145 -1.93 2.63 8.87
N PRO A 146 -2.21 3.01 10.14
CA PRO A 146 -2.13 2.09 11.25
C PRO A 146 -3.29 1.09 11.15
N VAL A 147 -2.98 -0.19 11.27
CA VAL A 147 -3.95 -1.28 11.26
C VAL A 147 -3.77 -2.06 12.56
N THR A 148 -4.84 -2.13 13.35
CA THR A 148 -4.93 -2.96 14.54
C THR A 148 -5.87 -4.12 14.24
N ILE A 149 -5.36 -5.35 14.26
CA ILE A 149 -6.15 -6.55 14.09
C ILE A 149 -6.35 -7.21 15.45
N ASP A 150 -7.60 -7.40 15.84
CA ASP A 150 -7.94 -8.22 17.00
C ASP A 150 -7.92 -9.69 16.61
N ILE A 151 -6.97 -10.47 17.11
CA ILE A 151 -6.81 -11.88 16.74
C ILE A 151 -8.10 -12.65 17.05
N ALA A 152 -8.81 -12.30 18.13
CA ALA A 152 -10.05 -12.96 18.53
C ALA A 152 -11.17 -12.85 17.49
N SER A 153 -11.12 -11.82 16.64
CA SER A 153 -12.06 -11.60 15.54
C SER A 153 -11.70 -12.31 14.24
N THR A 154 -10.52 -12.95 14.19
CA THR A 154 -10.01 -13.64 12.99
C THR A 154 -10.19 -15.15 13.11
N PRO A 155 -10.26 -15.88 11.97
CA PRO A 155 -10.25 -17.35 11.98
C PRO A 155 -9.00 -17.98 12.62
N LEU A 156 -7.94 -17.19 12.82
CA LEU A 156 -6.72 -17.65 13.49
C LEU A 156 -6.98 -17.96 14.97
N ALA A 157 -7.87 -17.24 15.66
CA ALA A 157 -8.17 -17.51 17.06
C ALA A 157 -8.76 -18.90 17.27
N ASP A 158 -9.67 -19.32 16.39
CA ASP A 158 -10.28 -20.66 16.47
C ASP A 158 -9.23 -21.75 16.25
N ARG A 159 -8.31 -21.54 15.30
CA ARG A 159 -7.18 -22.45 15.10
C ARG A 159 -6.24 -22.51 16.29
N LEU A 160 -5.93 -21.38 16.92
CA LEU A 160 -5.09 -21.34 18.12
C LEU A 160 -5.73 -22.06 19.30
N ARG A 161 -7.05 -21.94 19.47
CA ARG A 161 -7.82 -22.68 20.48
C ARG A 161 -7.84 -24.18 20.20
N GLU A 162 -8.06 -24.58 18.95
CA GLU A 162 -7.98 -25.99 18.54
C GLU A 162 -6.59 -26.58 18.86
N TRP A 163 -5.53 -25.83 18.58
CA TRP A 163 -4.16 -26.26 18.89
C TRP A 163 -3.91 -26.35 20.40
N ALA A 164 -4.44 -25.42 21.19
CA ALA A 164 -4.40 -25.49 22.64
C ALA A 164 -5.11 -26.74 23.16
N GLU A 165 -6.30 -27.07 22.62
CA GLU A 165 -7.03 -28.29 22.95
C GLU A 165 -6.25 -29.55 22.58
N LEU A 166 -5.63 -29.59 21.39
CA LEU A 166 -4.76 -30.71 20.99
C LEU A 166 -3.60 -30.90 21.96
N VAL A 167 -2.91 -29.82 22.35
CA VAL A 167 -1.82 -29.89 23.34
C VAL A 167 -2.33 -30.40 24.69
N ARG A 168 -3.50 -29.95 25.14
CA ARG A 168 -4.12 -30.46 26.38
C ARG A 168 -4.50 -31.94 26.28
N SER A 169 -5.00 -32.38 25.13
CA SER A 169 -5.33 -33.78 24.88
C SER A 169 -4.07 -34.65 24.92
N PHE A 170 -2.96 -34.16 24.35
CA PHE A 170 -1.68 -34.83 24.41
C PHE A 170 -1.15 -34.92 25.84
N ARG A 171 -1.22 -33.82 26.61
CA ARG A 171 -0.87 -33.81 28.04
C ARG A 171 -1.73 -34.77 28.86
N ALA A 172 -3.03 -34.87 28.59
CA ALA A 172 -3.91 -35.82 29.26
C ALA A 172 -3.52 -37.29 28.99
N ASN A 173 -3.03 -37.59 27.78
CA ASN A 173 -2.58 -38.92 27.40
C ASN A 173 -1.22 -39.32 27.99
N LEU A 174 -0.40 -38.37 28.45
CA LEU A 174 0.89 -38.66 29.10
C LEU A 174 0.75 -39.18 30.55
N GLY A 175 -0.45 -39.16 31.12
CA GLY A 175 -0.70 -39.52 32.52
C GLY A 175 -0.24 -38.45 33.51
N PRO A 176 -0.57 -38.59 34.82
CA PRO A 176 -0.08 -37.70 35.86
C PRO A 176 1.44 -37.77 36.05
#